data_AF-A0A939V2B6-F1
#
_entry.id   AF-A0A939V2B6-F1
#
_cell.length_a   1.000
_cell.length_b   1.000
_cell.length_c   1.000
_cell.angle_alpha   90.00
_cell.angle_beta   90.00
_cell.angle_gamma   90.00
#
_symmetry.space_group_name_H-M   'P 1'
#
loop_
_entity.id
_entity.type
_entity.pdbx_description
1 polymer ?
#
loop_
_entity_poly.entity_id
_entity_poly.type
_entity_poly.pdbx_seq_one_letter_code
_entity_poly.pdbx_strand_id
1 'polypeptide(L)'
;MKKTVISAVLLAAIALSGCNAATPAETSAPAESTTTVASESSEESKDTEATGSSEDTSASEESKAPDGNNVAGYGKYKAVTDAVKPIVDSQDFSAFEEYGDPTGIMEVACQSENPYKELKYALVDLDKDGTEELFIVQDIPHEADGVTMHEISVLSIFTIDDKGEFVNATSGWARNRLQYLKDGSFYRRGSASADTVVVEFQKYDPEKKLVLSTECYYTTGETDADGNTIMYKAKNPSAPAFDGSDENVGAYEEFQLADDIVTFDDGVFFDNFYGEN
;
A
#
# COMPACT_ATOMS: atom_id res chain seq x y z
N MET A 1 -6.42 9.86 61.12
CA MET A 1 -5.54 11.03 60.84
C MET A 1 -4.12 10.54 60.62
N LYS A 2 -3.63 10.49 59.38
CA LYS A 2 -2.21 10.57 59.00
C LYS A 2 -2.19 11.16 57.59
N LYS A 3 -1.55 12.32 57.44
CA LYS A 3 -1.46 13.12 56.22
C LYS A 3 -0.38 12.53 55.32
N THR A 4 -0.68 12.34 54.04
CA THR A 4 0.36 12.07 53.04
C THR A 4 0.36 13.22 52.05
N VAL A 5 1.49 13.92 52.03
CA VAL A 5 1.87 15.00 51.13
C VAL A 5 2.55 14.37 49.93
N ILE A 6 2.08 14.63 48.71
CA ILE A 6 2.81 14.39 47.46
C ILE A 6 2.44 15.58 46.55
N SER A 7 3.25 16.64 46.60
CA SER A 7 4.31 16.96 45.61
C SER A 7 3.74 17.33 44.24
N ALA A 8 3.73 18.63 44.02
CA ALA A 8 3.42 19.32 42.78
C ALA A 8 4.38 18.90 41.66
N VAL A 9 3.83 18.54 40.50
CA VAL A 9 4.58 18.45 39.25
C VAL A 9 4.30 19.71 38.44
N LEU A 10 5.40 20.37 38.15
CA LEU A 10 5.59 21.66 37.49
C LEU A 10 5.17 21.55 36.01
N LEU A 11 4.14 22.28 35.60
CA LEU A 11 3.85 22.55 34.19
C LEU A 11 4.90 23.54 33.66
N ALA A 12 5.81 23.08 32.82
CA ALA A 12 6.65 23.95 31.99
C ALA A 12 5.94 24.18 30.65
N ALA A 13 5.32 25.36 30.52
CA ALA A 13 4.86 25.89 29.25
C ALA A 13 6.08 26.33 28.43
N ILE A 14 6.33 25.68 27.30
CA ILE A 14 7.30 26.16 26.31
C ILE A 14 6.56 27.04 25.31
N ALA A 15 7.06 28.27 25.23
CA ALA A 15 6.51 29.39 24.50
C ALA A 15 6.54 29.19 22.99
N LEU A 16 5.43 29.61 22.36
CA LEU A 16 5.32 29.98 20.96
C LEU A 16 6.42 30.99 20.61
N SER A 17 7.40 30.55 19.82
CA SER A 17 8.35 31.44 19.16
C SER A 17 7.78 31.80 17.80
N GLY A 18 7.37 33.06 17.67
CA GLY A 18 6.88 33.63 16.43
C GLY A 18 7.99 33.73 15.39
N CYS A 19 7.73 33.18 14.20
CA CYS A 19 8.46 33.55 13.00
C CYS A 19 7.91 34.89 12.49
N ASN A 20 8.79 35.88 12.52
CA ASN A 20 8.63 37.19 11.93
C ASN A 20 8.20 37.08 10.46
N ALA A 21 7.20 37.89 10.12
CA ALA A 21 6.89 38.29 8.77
C ALA A 21 8.09 39.04 8.17
N ALA A 22 8.67 38.47 7.11
CA ALA A 22 9.49 39.21 6.16
C ALA A 22 8.63 39.54 4.94
N THR A 23 8.56 40.82 4.65
CA THR A 23 7.89 41.51 3.55
C THR A 23 8.17 40.87 2.17
N PRO A 24 7.17 40.80 1.25
CA PRO A 24 7.39 40.29 -0.09
C PRO A 24 8.26 41.24 -0.91
N ALA A 25 9.35 40.72 -1.48
CA ALA A 25 10.13 41.39 -2.50
C ALA A 25 9.46 41.25 -3.87
N GLU A 26 9.62 42.31 -4.65
CA GLU A 26 8.91 42.63 -5.88
C GLU A 26 9.11 41.61 -7.01
N THR A 27 7.98 41.36 -7.68
CA THR A 27 7.78 41.16 -9.11
C THR A 27 9.04 41.25 -10.00
N SER A 28 9.36 40.15 -10.67
CA SER A 28 10.03 40.15 -11.96
C SER A 28 9.44 39.03 -12.82
N ALA A 29 8.78 39.43 -13.91
CA ALA A 29 8.18 38.55 -14.89
C ALA A 29 9.25 37.68 -15.59
N PRO A 30 8.99 36.40 -15.89
CA PRO A 30 9.77 35.68 -16.87
C PRO A 30 9.23 35.98 -18.27
N ALA A 31 10.16 36.33 -19.15
CA ALA A 31 9.95 36.60 -20.56
C ALA A 31 9.40 35.36 -21.29
N GLU A 32 8.47 35.63 -22.22
CA GLU A 32 8.06 34.70 -23.26
C GLU A 32 9.29 34.19 -24.03
N SER A 33 9.48 32.88 -24.05
CA SER A 33 10.35 32.23 -25.02
C SER A 33 9.54 31.19 -25.78
N THR A 34 8.90 31.66 -26.85
CA THR A 34 8.45 30.84 -27.97
C THR A 34 9.68 30.18 -28.60
N THR A 35 9.79 28.86 -28.51
CA THR A 35 10.65 28.08 -29.41
C THR A 35 9.83 26.98 -30.08
N THR A 36 10.03 26.95 -31.38
CA THR A 36 9.35 26.33 -32.49
C THR A 36 9.27 24.81 -32.41
N VAL A 37 8.08 24.27 -32.71
CA VAL A 37 7.84 22.86 -33.01
C VAL A 37 8.42 22.53 -34.38
N ALA A 38 9.30 21.53 -34.45
CA ALA A 38 9.69 20.90 -35.71
C ALA A 38 9.05 19.51 -35.77
N SER A 39 8.03 19.38 -36.61
CA SER A 39 7.51 18.11 -37.10
C SER A 39 8.52 17.49 -38.06
N GLU A 40 9.00 16.29 -37.77
CA GLU A 40 9.47 15.38 -38.81
C GLU A 40 8.57 14.14 -38.82
N SER A 41 7.82 14.09 -39.91
CA SER A 41 7.10 12.95 -40.44
C SER A 41 8.10 12.06 -41.18
N SER A 42 8.07 10.76 -40.91
CA SER A 42 8.40 9.76 -41.93
C SER A 42 7.52 8.52 -41.74
N GLU A 43 6.69 8.29 -42.75
CA GLU A 43 6.06 7.01 -43.06
C GLU A 43 7.13 6.01 -43.55
N GLU A 44 6.86 4.71 -43.38
CA GLU A 44 7.01 3.62 -44.39
C GLU A 44 7.17 2.27 -43.64
N SER A 45 6.10 1.47 -43.48
CA SER A 45 5.52 0.45 -44.37
C SER A 45 6.06 -0.99 -44.18
N LYS A 46 5.10 -1.85 -43.80
CA LYS A 46 4.75 -3.20 -44.33
C LYS A 46 5.53 -4.48 -44.02
N ASP A 47 4.67 -5.45 -43.66
CA ASP A 47 4.60 -6.88 -44.00
C ASP A 47 5.73 -7.80 -43.52
N THR A 48 5.35 -8.81 -42.72
CA THR A 48 5.49 -10.23 -43.10
C THR A 48 4.60 -11.11 -42.22
N GLU A 49 3.68 -11.84 -42.86
CA GLU A 49 2.97 -13.01 -42.33
C GLU A 49 3.95 -14.13 -41.95
N ALA A 50 3.70 -14.84 -40.84
CA ALA A 50 4.09 -16.24 -40.72
C ALA A 50 3.15 -17.00 -39.77
N THR A 51 2.29 -17.78 -40.41
CA THR A 51 1.48 -18.88 -39.88
C THR A 51 2.34 -19.92 -39.15
N GLY A 52 1.94 -20.31 -37.94
CA GLY A 52 2.61 -21.37 -37.17
C GLY A 52 1.70 -21.94 -36.09
N SER A 53 0.80 -22.83 -36.50
CA SER A 53 -0.02 -23.70 -35.67
C SER A 53 0.84 -24.66 -34.85
N SER A 54 0.58 -24.77 -33.55
CA SER A 54 0.68 -26.03 -32.79
C SER A 54 -0.21 -25.92 -31.56
N GLU A 55 -1.32 -26.65 -31.62
CA GLU A 55 -2.13 -27.01 -30.46
C GLU A 55 -1.30 -27.94 -29.57
N ASP A 56 -0.97 -27.49 -28.36
CA ASP A 56 -0.61 -28.40 -27.28
C ASP A 56 -1.62 -28.18 -26.16
N THR A 57 -2.63 -29.04 -26.14
CA THR A 57 -3.72 -29.03 -25.18
C THR A 57 -3.19 -29.59 -23.85
N SER A 58 -2.46 -28.77 -23.12
CA SER A 58 -2.13 -29.05 -21.73
C SER A 58 -3.40 -28.81 -20.91
N ALA A 59 -3.97 -29.89 -20.39
CA ALA A 59 -5.09 -29.84 -19.46
C ALA A 59 -4.65 -29.10 -18.19
N SER A 60 -4.89 -27.79 -18.16
CA SER A 60 -4.91 -26.99 -16.95
C SER A 60 -6.03 -27.54 -16.09
N GLU A 61 -5.66 -28.13 -14.95
CA GLU A 61 -6.62 -28.42 -13.89
C GLU A 61 -7.22 -27.08 -13.46
N GLU A 62 -8.42 -26.81 -13.96
CA GLU A 62 -9.27 -25.70 -13.58
C GLU A 62 -9.55 -25.82 -12.08
N SER A 63 -8.67 -25.22 -11.29
CA SER A 63 -8.82 -25.02 -9.85
C SER A 63 -10.11 -24.24 -9.65
N LYS A 64 -11.20 -24.97 -9.37
CA LYS A 64 -12.47 -24.36 -8.99
C LYS A 64 -12.24 -23.46 -7.79
N ALA A 65 -12.37 -22.15 -8.00
CA ALA A 65 -12.47 -21.20 -6.92
C ALA A 65 -13.55 -21.69 -5.92
N PRO A 66 -13.25 -21.71 -4.61
CA PRO A 66 -14.24 -22.08 -3.61
C PRO A 66 -15.46 -21.16 -3.74
N ASP A 67 -16.65 -21.75 -3.63
CA ASP A 67 -17.92 -21.03 -3.63
C ASP A 67 -17.87 -20.02 -2.47
N GLY A 68 -17.91 -18.72 -2.78
CA GLY A 68 -17.49 -17.58 -1.93
C GLY A 68 -18.31 -17.31 -0.66
N ASN A 69 -19.00 -18.33 -0.16
CA ASN A 69 -19.77 -18.30 1.09
C ASN A 69 -19.28 -19.35 2.11
N ASN A 70 -18.23 -20.12 1.83
CA ASN A 70 -17.79 -21.20 2.71
C ASN A 70 -16.27 -21.44 2.72
N VAL A 71 -15.47 -20.36 2.75
CA VAL A 71 -14.06 -20.51 3.15
C VAL A 71 -14.05 -20.86 4.65
N ALA A 72 -13.70 -22.10 4.97
CA ALA A 72 -13.57 -22.57 6.34
C ALA A 72 -12.60 -21.63 7.09
N GLY A 73 -13.02 -21.10 8.25
CA GLY A 73 -12.23 -20.13 9.02
C GLY A 73 -12.78 -18.71 9.00
N TYR A 74 -13.53 -18.29 7.98
CA TYR A 74 -14.04 -16.91 7.86
C TYR A 74 -14.97 -16.47 9.00
N GLY A 75 -15.71 -17.42 9.58
CA GLY A 75 -16.66 -17.12 10.67
C GLY A 75 -16.04 -16.39 11.84
N LYS A 76 -14.72 -16.51 12.07
CA LYS A 76 -14.00 -15.80 13.15
C LYS A 76 -13.84 -14.30 12.87
N TYR A 77 -13.81 -13.87 11.61
CA TYR A 77 -13.64 -12.47 11.20
C TYR A 77 -14.91 -11.78 10.72
N LYS A 78 -16.06 -12.44 10.82
CA LYS A 78 -17.34 -11.95 10.30
C LYS A 78 -17.67 -10.52 10.76
N ALA A 79 -17.36 -10.19 12.01
CA ALA A 79 -17.62 -8.86 12.57
C ALA A 79 -16.84 -7.77 11.82
N VAL A 80 -15.54 -7.98 11.56
CA VAL A 80 -14.69 -7.06 10.81
C VAL A 80 -15.20 -6.90 9.38
N THR A 81 -15.57 -8.00 8.72
CA THR A 81 -16.02 -7.96 7.32
C THR A 81 -17.43 -7.37 7.16
N ASP A 82 -18.32 -7.59 8.14
CA ASP A 82 -19.63 -6.94 8.16
C ASP A 82 -19.49 -5.43 8.32
N ALA A 83 -18.48 -4.97 9.08
CA ALA A 83 -18.18 -3.56 9.29
C ALA A 83 -17.61 -2.84 8.06
N VAL A 84 -17.19 -3.56 7.01
CA VAL A 84 -16.81 -2.95 5.72
C VAL A 84 -18.04 -2.41 4.98
N LYS A 85 -19.21 -3.05 5.12
CA LYS A 85 -20.40 -2.69 4.35
C LYS A 85 -20.84 -1.23 4.57
N PRO A 86 -20.98 -0.74 5.81
CA PRO A 86 -21.42 0.62 6.08
C PRO A 86 -20.46 1.69 5.54
N ILE A 87 -19.15 1.39 5.50
CA ILE A 87 -18.14 2.27 4.89
C ILE A 87 -18.43 2.40 3.39
N VAL A 88 -18.66 1.28 2.70
CA VAL A 88 -18.89 1.28 1.26
C VAL A 88 -20.25 1.89 0.88
N ASP A 89 -21.32 1.54 1.61
CA ASP A 89 -22.68 2.01 1.30
C ASP A 89 -22.90 3.49 1.61
N SER A 90 -22.29 3.97 2.70
CA SER A 90 -22.71 5.22 3.34
C SER A 90 -21.57 6.06 3.90
N GLN A 91 -20.32 5.63 3.74
CA GLN A 91 -19.14 6.26 4.34
C GLN A 91 -19.26 6.38 5.87
N ASP A 92 -20.04 5.49 6.50
CA ASP A 92 -20.15 5.39 7.95
C ASP A 92 -19.04 4.49 8.48
N PHE A 93 -18.07 5.13 9.13
CA PHE A 93 -16.88 4.49 9.70
C PHE A 93 -17.08 4.05 11.14
N SER A 94 -18.17 4.42 11.80
CA SER A 94 -18.38 4.15 13.23
C SER A 94 -18.37 2.66 13.56
N ALA A 95 -18.84 1.83 12.62
CA ALA A 95 -18.81 0.37 12.75
C ALA A 95 -17.40 -0.22 12.70
N PHE A 96 -16.40 0.51 12.18
CA PHE A 96 -15.04 0.01 11.97
C PHE A 96 -14.00 0.59 12.95
N GLU A 97 -14.32 1.71 13.61
CA GLU A 97 -13.42 2.37 14.58
C GLU A 97 -12.92 1.44 15.69
N GLU A 98 -13.69 0.41 16.05
CA GLU A 98 -13.29 -0.57 17.06
C GLU A 98 -12.22 -1.56 16.57
N TYR A 99 -12.07 -1.74 15.25
CA TYR A 99 -11.14 -2.69 14.67
C TYR A 99 -9.82 -2.05 14.25
N GLY A 100 -9.82 -0.80 13.79
CA GLY A 100 -8.60 -0.12 13.34
C GLY A 100 -8.86 1.11 12.49
N ASP A 101 -7.86 1.48 11.69
CA ASP A 101 -7.94 2.62 10.77
C ASP A 101 -8.67 2.22 9.47
N PRO A 102 -9.87 2.79 9.19
CA PRO A 102 -10.62 2.47 7.98
C PRO A 102 -10.13 3.21 6.73
N THR A 103 -9.07 4.03 6.81
CA THR A 103 -8.71 4.99 5.75
C THR A 103 -8.55 4.33 4.38
N GLY A 104 -7.86 3.21 4.26
CA GLY A 104 -7.69 2.53 2.98
C GLY A 104 -9.02 2.07 2.36
N ILE A 105 -9.90 1.49 3.17
CA ILE A 105 -11.23 1.02 2.72
C ILE A 105 -12.11 2.21 2.31
N MET A 106 -12.06 3.30 3.08
CA MET A 106 -12.76 4.54 2.79
C MET A 106 -12.29 5.15 1.47
N GLU A 107 -10.98 5.15 1.20
CA GLU A 107 -10.44 5.68 -0.06
C GLU A 107 -10.98 4.89 -1.25
N VAL A 108 -11.04 3.55 -1.18
CA VAL A 108 -11.66 2.73 -2.24
C VAL A 108 -13.14 3.07 -2.39
N ALA A 109 -13.88 3.17 -1.27
CA ALA A 109 -15.30 3.54 -1.28
C ALA A 109 -15.56 4.92 -1.92
N CYS A 110 -14.61 5.87 -1.78
CA CYS A 110 -14.74 7.21 -2.35
C CYS A 110 -14.27 7.33 -3.80
N GLN A 111 -13.29 6.53 -4.21
CA GLN A 111 -12.58 6.70 -5.49
C GLN A 111 -13.02 5.70 -6.55
N SER A 112 -13.48 4.51 -6.15
CA SER A 112 -13.93 3.47 -7.08
C SER A 112 -15.33 3.73 -7.59
N GLU A 113 -15.56 3.48 -8.88
CA GLU A 113 -16.91 3.42 -9.46
C GLU A 113 -17.68 2.18 -9.00
N ASN A 114 -16.97 1.11 -8.61
CA ASN A 114 -17.56 -0.13 -8.12
C ASN A 114 -16.71 -0.72 -6.97
N PRO A 115 -16.77 -0.12 -5.78
CA PRO A 115 -15.94 -0.54 -4.65
C PRO A 115 -16.17 -1.99 -4.24
N TYR A 116 -17.34 -2.57 -4.51
CA TYR A 116 -17.61 -3.97 -4.23
C TYR A 116 -16.92 -4.97 -5.16
N LYS A 117 -16.49 -4.55 -6.35
CA LYS A 117 -15.67 -5.38 -7.24
C LYS A 117 -14.18 -5.29 -6.92
N GLU A 118 -13.74 -4.13 -6.45
CA GLU A 118 -12.33 -3.90 -6.12
C GLU A 118 -11.98 -4.38 -4.71
N LEU A 119 -12.89 -4.26 -3.74
CA LEU A 119 -12.66 -4.74 -2.39
C LEU A 119 -12.79 -6.26 -2.32
N LYS A 120 -11.71 -6.90 -1.91
CA LYS A 120 -11.63 -8.34 -1.72
C LYS A 120 -11.00 -8.67 -0.38
N TYR A 121 -11.11 -9.93 0.03
CA TYR A 121 -10.48 -10.42 1.25
C TYR A 121 -9.85 -11.80 1.06
N ALA A 122 -8.85 -12.12 1.88
CA ALA A 122 -8.25 -13.45 1.91
C ALA A 122 -7.92 -13.87 3.35
N LEU A 123 -7.76 -15.17 3.55
CA LEU A 123 -7.20 -15.74 4.78
C LEU A 123 -5.80 -16.28 4.47
N VAL A 124 -4.80 -15.80 5.21
CA VAL A 124 -3.39 -16.18 5.02
C VAL A 124 -2.77 -16.44 6.38
N ASP A 125 -2.17 -17.61 6.57
CA ASP A 125 -1.41 -17.96 7.79
C ASP A 125 0.03 -17.42 7.65
N LEU A 126 0.28 -16.22 8.17
CA LEU A 126 1.52 -15.47 7.94
C LEU A 126 2.73 -16.09 8.65
N ASP A 127 2.54 -16.62 9.85
CA ASP A 127 3.61 -17.18 10.69
C ASP A 127 3.62 -18.71 10.74
N LYS A 128 2.67 -19.36 10.06
CA LYS A 128 2.52 -20.81 9.94
C LYS A 128 2.19 -21.47 11.28
N ASP A 129 1.48 -20.76 12.16
CA ASP A 129 1.04 -21.26 13.47
C ASP A 129 -0.33 -21.98 13.40
N GLY A 130 -0.99 -21.95 12.24
CA GLY A 130 -2.33 -22.51 12.01
C GLY A 130 -3.47 -21.50 12.19
N THR A 131 -3.16 -20.26 12.59
CA THR A 131 -4.10 -19.15 12.71
C THR A 131 -3.99 -18.25 11.49
N GLU A 132 -4.94 -18.34 10.59
CA GLU A 132 -4.95 -17.42 9.44
C GLU A 132 -5.33 -16.00 9.86
N GLU A 133 -4.60 -15.02 9.32
CA GLU A 133 -4.90 -13.60 9.28
C GLU A 133 -5.92 -13.25 8.19
N LEU A 134 -6.84 -12.34 8.49
CA LEU A 134 -7.71 -11.71 7.51
C LEU A 134 -6.99 -10.58 6.80
N PHE A 135 -6.87 -10.68 5.50
CA PHE A 135 -6.45 -9.62 4.60
C PHE A 135 -7.69 -8.94 4.03
N ILE A 136 -7.74 -7.61 4.08
CA ILE A 136 -8.65 -6.78 3.30
C ILE A 136 -7.80 -6.08 2.26
N VAL A 137 -8.14 -6.25 0.98
CA VAL A 137 -7.34 -5.77 -0.15
C VAL A 137 -8.19 -5.02 -1.15
N GLN A 138 -7.53 -4.20 -1.96
CA GLN A 138 -8.02 -3.66 -3.21
C GLN A 138 -7.38 -4.43 -4.37
N ASP A 139 -8.21 -4.90 -5.30
CA ASP A 139 -7.80 -5.39 -6.60
C ASP A 139 -7.88 -4.25 -7.62
N ILE A 140 -6.74 -3.88 -8.20
CA ILE A 140 -6.60 -2.77 -9.13
C ILE A 140 -6.20 -3.35 -10.49
N PRO A 141 -7.14 -3.45 -11.44
CA PRO A 141 -6.82 -3.89 -12.79
C PRO A 141 -6.06 -2.79 -13.55
N HIS A 142 -5.01 -3.19 -14.24
CA HIS A 142 -4.20 -2.38 -15.14
C HIS A 142 -4.23 -3.01 -16.53
N GLU A 143 -4.58 -2.22 -17.54
CA GLU A 143 -4.52 -2.66 -18.93
C GLU A 143 -3.18 -2.25 -19.54
N ALA A 144 -2.36 -3.23 -19.94
CA ALA A 144 -1.12 -3.02 -20.64
C ALA A 144 -1.04 -3.96 -21.85
N ASP A 145 -0.82 -3.41 -23.04
CA ASP A 145 -0.68 -4.19 -24.30
C ASP A 145 -1.82 -5.20 -24.57
N GLY A 146 -3.04 -4.88 -24.14
CA GLY A 146 -4.22 -5.74 -24.30
C GLY A 146 -4.31 -6.90 -23.31
N VAL A 147 -3.48 -6.87 -22.26
CA VAL A 147 -3.51 -7.79 -21.13
C VAL A 147 -3.92 -7.03 -19.87
N THR A 148 -4.92 -7.55 -19.17
CA THR A 148 -5.29 -7.08 -17.84
C THR A 148 -4.34 -7.68 -16.81
N MET A 149 -3.54 -6.85 -16.15
CA MET A 149 -2.75 -7.20 -14.97
C MET A 149 -3.49 -6.76 -13.71
N HIS A 150 -3.44 -7.57 -12.66
CA HIS A 150 -4.10 -7.24 -11.40
C HIS A 150 -3.05 -6.88 -10.34
N GLU A 151 -3.10 -5.66 -9.82
CA GLU A 151 -2.31 -5.25 -8.68
C GLU A 151 -3.12 -5.40 -7.39
N ILE A 152 -2.59 -6.14 -6.42
CA ILE A 152 -3.22 -6.31 -5.12
C ILE A 152 -2.58 -5.37 -4.09
N SER A 153 -3.38 -4.44 -3.59
CA SER A 153 -2.99 -3.53 -2.50
C SER A 153 -3.68 -3.93 -1.20
N VAL A 154 -2.90 -4.27 -0.18
CA VAL A 154 -3.35 -4.53 1.18
C VAL A 154 -3.83 -3.25 1.85
N LEU A 155 -5.09 -3.22 2.27
CA LEU A 155 -5.72 -2.10 2.97
C LEU A 155 -5.69 -2.33 4.49
N SER A 156 -5.85 -3.56 4.94
CA SER A 156 -5.74 -3.92 6.36
C SER A 156 -5.43 -5.40 6.52
N ILE A 157 -4.72 -5.73 7.59
CA ILE A 157 -4.52 -7.10 8.05
C ILE A 157 -5.00 -7.21 9.49
N PHE A 158 -5.82 -8.22 9.77
CA PHE A 158 -6.31 -8.53 11.10
C PHE A 158 -5.88 -9.93 11.51
N THR A 159 -5.44 -10.06 12.76
CA THR A 159 -5.26 -11.34 13.43
C THR A 159 -6.13 -11.41 14.68
N ILE A 160 -6.11 -12.54 15.37
CA ILE A 160 -6.77 -12.76 16.64
C ILE A 160 -5.71 -13.02 17.71
N ASP A 161 -5.77 -12.28 18.82
CA ASP A 161 -4.86 -12.49 19.95
C ASP A 161 -5.23 -13.74 20.78
N ASP A 162 -4.41 -14.07 21.77
CA ASP A 162 -4.60 -15.28 22.57
C ASP A 162 -5.87 -15.24 23.46
N LYS A 163 -6.52 -14.07 23.55
CA LYS A 163 -7.78 -13.86 24.26
C LYS A 163 -8.98 -13.91 23.33
N GLY A 164 -8.77 -14.02 22.01
CA GLY A 164 -9.83 -13.94 21.03
C GLY A 164 -10.19 -12.51 20.60
N GLU A 165 -9.37 -11.51 20.93
CA GLU A 165 -9.59 -10.11 20.53
C GLU A 165 -8.95 -9.85 19.16
N PHE A 166 -9.60 -9.01 18.34
CA PHE A 166 -9.03 -8.61 17.05
C PHE A 166 -7.84 -7.68 17.25
N VAL A 167 -6.80 -7.90 16.47
CA VAL A 167 -5.63 -7.04 16.38
C VAL A 167 -5.46 -6.61 14.94
N ASN A 168 -5.48 -5.31 14.68
CA ASN A 168 -5.06 -4.76 13.39
C ASN A 168 -3.53 -4.81 13.33
N ALA A 169 -3.01 -5.76 12.54
CA ALA A 169 -1.58 -5.97 12.39
C ALA A 169 -0.92 -4.84 11.58
N THR A 170 -1.64 -4.31 10.60
CA THR A 170 -1.25 -3.14 9.81
C THR A 170 -2.42 -2.60 9.00
N SER A 171 -2.28 -1.34 8.60
CA SER A 171 -3.19 -0.66 7.69
C SER A 171 -2.40 0.00 6.56
N GLY A 172 -2.96 -0.08 5.36
CA GLY A 172 -2.53 0.61 4.16
C GLY A 172 -3.63 1.55 3.66
N TRP A 173 -3.27 2.43 2.74
CA TRP A 173 -4.18 3.32 2.03
C TRP A 173 -3.72 3.44 0.56
N ALA A 174 -4.59 3.92 -0.33
CA ALA A 174 -4.33 3.96 -1.77
C ALA A 174 -3.08 4.78 -2.15
N ARG A 175 -2.74 5.81 -1.34
CA ARG A 175 -1.54 6.63 -1.53
C ARG A 175 -0.22 6.02 -1.04
N ASN A 176 -0.25 4.93 -0.26
CA ASN A 176 0.92 4.26 0.31
C ASN A 176 0.87 2.75 0.09
N ARG A 177 0.46 2.36 -1.11
CA ARG A 177 0.25 0.98 -1.57
C ARG A 177 1.14 -0.02 -0.84
N LEU A 178 0.49 -0.84 -0.03
CA LEU A 178 1.11 -1.94 0.70
C LEU A 178 0.85 -3.21 -0.10
N GLN A 179 1.88 -3.91 -0.51
CA GLN A 179 1.80 -5.12 -1.31
C GLN A 179 2.37 -6.29 -0.51
N TYR A 180 1.75 -7.45 -0.64
CA TYR A 180 2.23 -8.70 -0.07
C TYR A 180 3.12 -9.42 -1.10
N LEU A 181 4.29 -9.88 -0.66
CA LEU A 181 5.29 -10.51 -1.52
C LEU A 181 5.32 -12.03 -1.35
N LYS A 182 5.79 -12.74 -2.38
CA LYS A 182 5.83 -14.22 -2.43
C LYS A 182 6.64 -14.85 -1.31
N ASP A 183 7.61 -14.12 -0.77
CA ASP A 183 8.45 -14.57 0.35
C ASP A 183 7.78 -14.35 1.72
N GLY A 184 6.55 -13.84 1.76
CA GLY A 184 5.79 -13.53 2.96
C GLY A 184 6.10 -12.18 3.59
N SER A 185 6.97 -11.38 2.96
CA SER A 185 7.22 -10.00 3.39
C SER A 185 6.23 -9.02 2.74
N PHE A 186 6.38 -7.75 3.09
CA PHE A 186 5.55 -6.67 2.55
C PHE A 186 6.43 -5.58 1.97
N TYR A 187 5.92 -4.99 0.90
CA TYR A 187 6.49 -3.81 0.26
C TYR A 187 5.50 -2.66 0.35
N ARG A 188 5.94 -1.52 0.87
CA ARG A 188 5.14 -0.30 0.94
C ARG A 188 5.76 0.76 0.05
N ARG A 189 4.98 1.35 -0.84
CA ARG A 189 5.39 2.52 -1.62
C ARG A 189 4.44 3.68 -1.38
N GLY A 190 4.95 4.75 -0.80
CA GLY A 190 4.21 5.98 -0.53
C GLY A 190 4.83 7.21 -1.18
N SER A 191 4.01 8.24 -1.37
CA SER A 191 4.49 9.59 -1.66
C SER A 191 4.53 10.39 -0.35
N ALA A 192 5.69 10.95 0.00
CA ALA A 192 5.84 11.86 1.15
C ALA A 192 5.82 13.34 0.74
N SER A 193 6.06 13.65 -0.54
CA SER A 193 5.91 14.98 -1.13
C SER A 193 5.81 14.88 -2.67
N ALA A 194 5.87 16.01 -3.37
CA ALA A 194 5.91 16.06 -4.83
C ALA A 194 7.19 15.46 -5.44
N ASP A 195 8.28 15.42 -4.67
CA ASP A 195 9.62 14.98 -5.07
C ASP A 195 10.17 13.81 -4.22
N THR A 196 9.45 13.42 -3.17
CA THR A 196 9.83 12.33 -2.26
C THR A 196 8.88 11.15 -2.40
N VAL A 197 9.44 10.03 -2.83
CA VAL A 197 8.86 8.68 -2.70
C VAL A 197 9.49 8.02 -1.48
N VAL A 198 8.68 7.31 -0.71
CA VAL A 198 9.12 6.44 0.39
C VAL A 198 8.87 5.00 -0.03
N VAL A 199 9.88 4.16 0.18
CA VAL A 199 9.84 2.72 -0.05
C VAL A 199 10.17 2.03 1.26
N GLU A 200 9.30 1.14 1.73
CA GLU A 200 9.53 0.39 2.97
C GLU A 200 9.37 -1.11 2.74
N PHE A 201 10.26 -1.89 3.34
CA PHE A 201 10.15 -3.34 3.42
C PHE A 201 9.75 -3.71 4.83
N GLN A 202 8.69 -4.50 4.97
CA GLN A 202 8.11 -4.84 6.26
C GLN A 202 7.96 -6.35 6.40
N LYS A 203 7.92 -6.84 7.65
CA LYS A 203 7.69 -8.26 7.96
C LYS A 203 6.70 -8.39 9.10
N TYR A 204 5.92 -9.47 9.08
CA TYR A 204 5.07 -9.82 10.21
C TYR A 204 5.93 -10.30 11.38
N ASP A 205 5.71 -9.72 12.56
CA ASP A 205 6.29 -10.13 13.82
C ASP A 205 5.23 -10.92 14.62
N PRO A 206 5.36 -12.25 14.71
CA PRO A 206 4.34 -13.10 15.34
C PRO A 206 4.23 -12.88 16.84
N GLU A 207 5.32 -12.46 17.51
CA GLU A 207 5.28 -12.17 18.95
C GLU A 207 4.48 -10.90 19.23
N LYS A 208 4.59 -9.90 18.34
CA LYS A 208 3.85 -8.64 18.48
C LYS A 208 2.50 -8.66 17.78
N LYS A 209 2.25 -9.62 16.89
CA LYS A 209 1.06 -9.66 16.02
C LYS A 209 0.92 -8.40 15.17
N LEU A 210 2.05 -7.87 14.69
CA LEU A 210 2.13 -6.61 13.92
C LEU A 210 3.04 -6.77 12.70
N VAL A 211 2.75 -6.05 11.62
CA VAL A 211 3.69 -5.88 10.51
C VAL A 211 4.62 -4.71 10.82
N LEU A 212 5.91 -4.98 10.86
CA LEU A 212 6.95 -4.03 11.28
C LEU A 212 7.88 -3.68 10.13
N SER A 213 8.17 -2.38 9.99
CA SER A 213 9.17 -1.89 9.05
C SER A 213 10.56 -2.41 9.42
N THR A 214 11.21 -3.05 8.45
CA THR A 214 12.56 -3.62 8.55
C THR A 214 13.58 -2.74 7.83
N GLU A 215 13.20 -2.15 6.70
CA GLU A 215 14.00 -1.22 5.94
C GLU A 215 13.11 -0.13 5.35
N CYS A 216 13.63 1.09 5.25
CA CYS A 216 12.93 2.23 4.69
C CYS A 216 13.91 3.09 3.90
N TYR A 217 13.47 3.56 2.74
CA TYR A 217 14.24 4.35 1.80
C TYR A 217 13.39 5.52 1.32
N TYR A 218 14.03 6.62 0.93
CA TYR A 218 13.33 7.73 0.33
C TYR A 218 14.18 8.47 -0.71
N THR A 219 13.51 9.07 -1.69
CA THR A 219 14.14 9.96 -2.69
C THR A 219 14.25 11.37 -2.14
N THR A 220 15.23 12.16 -2.57
CA THR A 220 15.30 13.60 -2.23
C THR A 220 14.95 14.53 -3.38
N GLY A 221 14.52 13.98 -4.53
CA GLY A 221 14.35 14.75 -5.77
C GLY A 221 15.66 15.22 -6.41
N GLU A 222 16.80 15.04 -5.73
CA GLU A 222 18.13 15.28 -6.27
C GLU A 222 18.48 14.19 -7.29
N THR A 223 19.28 14.57 -8.29
CA THR A 223 19.79 13.65 -9.31
C THR A 223 21.31 13.62 -9.30
N ASP A 224 21.89 12.47 -9.63
CA ASP A 224 23.33 12.34 -9.82
C ASP A 224 23.79 12.96 -11.17
N ALA A 225 25.08 12.83 -11.49
CA ALA A 225 25.65 13.36 -12.72
C ALA A 225 25.07 12.73 -14.00
N ASP A 226 24.48 11.54 -13.90
CA ASP A 226 23.88 10.78 -14.99
C ASP A 226 22.35 11.01 -15.08
N GLY A 227 21.79 11.82 -14.17
CA GLY A 227 20.37 12.20 -14.14
C GLY A 227 19.47 11.27 -13.34
N ASN A 228 20.04 10.31 -12.60
CA ASN A 228 19.27 9.35 -11.81
C ASN A 228 18.88 9.93 -10.45
N THR A 229 17.67 9.66 -9.98
CA THR A 229 17.23 10.11 -8.65
C THR A 229 18.04 9.43 -7.54
N ILE A 230 18.52 10.25 -6.61
CA ILE A 230 19.30 9.80 -5.45
C ILE A 230 18.35 9.24 -4.38
N MET A 231 18.73 8.08 -3.84
CA MET A 231 18.03 7.42 -2.74
C MET A 231 18.86 7.40 -1.46
N TYR A 232 18.15 7.50 -0.33
CA TYR A 232 18.73 7.42 0.99
C TYR A 232 18.04 6.34 1.80
N LYS A 233 18.83 5.57 2.55
CA LYS A 233 18.31 4.58 3.50
C LYS A 233 18.11 5.25 4.85
N ALA A 234 16.87 5.20 5.35
CA ALA A 234 16.54 5.72 6.67
C ALA A 234 17.25 4.90 7.75
N LYS A 235 17.93 5.60 8.66
CA LYS A 235 18.60 4.96 9.80
C LYS A 235 17.65 4.30 10.79
N ASN A 236 16.44 4.87 10.93
CA ASN A 236 15.37 4.29 11.74
C ASN A 236 14.15 4.01 10.85
N PRO A 237 13.97 2.77 10.39
CA PRO A 237 12.90 2.42 9.47
C PRO A 237 11.50 2.50 10.10
N SER A 238 11.40 2.47 11.44
CA SER A 238 10.11 2.54 12.16
C SER A 238 9.63 3.98 12.43
N ALA A 239 10.48 4.98 12.19
CA ALA A 239 10.15 6.40 12.34
C ALA A 239 10.98 7.22 11.36
N PRO A 240 10.68 7.13 10.05
CA PRO A 240 11.47 7.81 9.04
C PRO A 240 11.30 9.32 9.19
N ALA A 241 12.35 9.97 9.69
CA ALA A 241 12.51 11.42 9.68
C ALA A 241 13.85 11.70 9.03
N PHE A 242 13.85 12.44 7.93
CA PHE A 242 15.08 12.90 7.29
C PHE A 242 15.83 13.78 8.29
N ASP A 243 16.92 13.26 8.86
CA ASP A 243 17.74 14.00 9.83
C ASP A 243 19.12 14.38 9.27
N GLY A 244 19.36 14.05 8.00
CA GLY A 244 20.61 14.33 7.28
C GLY A 244 21.78 13.42 7.68
N SER A 245 21.56 12.43 8.55
CA SER A 245 22.54 11.39 8.89
C SER A 245 22.35 10.07 8.13
N ASP A 246 21.39 10.06 7.21
CA ASP A 246 20.99 8.90 6.44
C ASP A 246 22.00 8.55 5.34
N GLU A 247 22.10 7.26 5.03
CA GLU A 247 23.10 6.73 4.10
C GLU A 247 22.63 6.94 2.65
N ASN A 248 23.41 7.69 1.87
CA ASN A 248 23.24 7.74 0.42
C ASN A 248 23.61 6.37 -0.15
N VAL A 249 22.62 5.67 -0.69
CA VAL A 249 22.78 4.31 -1.22
C VAL A 249 22.97 4.30 -2.75
N GLY A 250 23.12 5.47 -3.36
CA GLY A 250 23.35 5.65 -4.78
C GLY A 250 22.08 5.91 -5.60
N ALA A 251 22.25 5.84 -6.92
CA ALA A 251 21.22 6.03 -7.92
C ALA A 251 20.28 4.81 -8.01
N TYR A 252 18.99 5.09 -8.10
CA TYR A 252 17.93 4.10 -8.19
C TYR A 252 17.74 3.64 -9.65
N GLU A 253 18.17 2.42 -9.98
CA GLU A 253 17.45 1.65 -11.01
C GLU A 253 16.18 1.13 -10.33
N GLU A 254 15.01 1.34 -10.94
CA GLU A 254 13.74 0.87 -10.39
C GLU A 254 13.88 -0.55 -9.85
N PHE A 255 13.69 -0.72 -8.53
CA PHE A 255 13.63 -2.05 -7.93
C PHE A 255 12.65 -2.90 -8.75
N GLN A 256 13.19 -3.92 -9.42
CA GLN A 256 12.40 -4.92 -10.14
C GLN A 256 11.70 -5.82 -9.11
N LEU A 257 10.70 -5.28 -8.42
CA LEU A 257 9.88 -6.01 -7.45
C LEU A 257 8.63 -6.62 -8.10
N ALA A 258 8.36 -6.29 -9.37
CA ALA A 258 7.18 -6.78 -10.08
C ALA A 258 7.08 -8.31 -10.07
N ASP A 259 8.22 -9.00 -10.15
CA ASP A 259 8.26 -10.47 -10.16
C ASP A 259 7.98 -11.10 -8.78
N ASP A 260 8.16 -10.33 -7.70
CA ASP A 260 8.03 -10.80 -6.31
C ASP A 260 6.66 -10.50 -5.69
N ILE A 261 5.83 -9.69 -6.34
CA ILE A 261 4.47 -9.36 -5.87
C ILE A 261 3.57 -10.60 -6.00
N VAL A 262 2.78 -10.88 -4.95
CA VAL A 262 1.76 -11.93 -4.99
C VAL A 262 0.61 -11.50 -5.89
N THR A 263 0.32 -12.34 -6.87
CA THR A 263 -0.82 -12.23 -7.78
C THR A 263 -1.88 -13.28 -7.43
N PHE A 264 -3.08 -13.16 -8.03
CA PHE A 264 -4.13 -14.18 -7.88
C PHE A 264 -3.67 -15.59 -8.29
N ASP A 265 -2.72 -15.69 -9.22
CA ASP A 265 -2.24 -16.96 -9.75
C ASP A 265 -1.29 -17.69 -8.80
N ASP A 266 -0.81 -17.02 -7.75
CA ASP A 266 0.17 -17.56 -6.80
C ASP A 266 -0.46 -18.40 -5.66
N GLY A 267 -1.74 -18.77 -5.79
CA GLY A 267 -2.44 -19.65 -4.85
C GLY A 267 -3.02 -18.96 -3.61
N VAL A 268 -2.93 -17.62 -3.52
CA VAL A 268 -3.72 -16.82 -2.57
C VAL A 268 -5.05 -16.45 -3.22
N PHE A 269 -6.12 -17.06 -2.74
CA PHE A 269 -7.46 -16.79 -3.25
C PHE A 269 -8.07 -15.60 -2.51
N PHE A 270 -8.28 -14.50 -3.23
CA PHE A 270 -9.09 -13.39 -2.70
C PHE A 270 -10.54 -13.53 -3.15
N ASP A 271 -11.45 -13.44 -2.18
CA ASP A 271 -12.89 -13.55 -2.37
C ASP A 271 -13.55 -12.16 -2.31
N ASN A 272 -14.71 -12.03 -2.94
CA ASN A 272 -15.46 -10.77 -2.95
C ASN A 272 -16.24 -10.64 -1.63
N PHE A 273 -16.28 -9.44 -1.03
CA PHE A 273 -17.05 -9.22 0.20
C PHE A 273 -18.55 -9.50 0.04
N TYR A 274 -19.09 -9.27 -1.16
CA TYR A 274 -20.48 -9.49 -1.49
C TYR A 274 -20.47 -10.12 -2.89
N GLY A 275 -20.95 -11.35 -3.01
CA GLY A 275 -20.95 -12.09 -4.28
C GLY A 275 -21.49 -11.25 -5.44
N GLU A 276 -21.03 -11.55 -6.66
CA GLU A 276 -21.46 -10.84 -7.86
C GLU A 276 -23.00 -10.82 -7.93
N ASN A 277 -23.60 -9.63 -7.74
CA ASN A 277 -25.03 -9.39 -7.96
C ASN A 277 -25.28 -9.07 -9.43
#